data_AF-A0A9P6XSK3-F1
#
_entry.id   AF-A0A9P6XSK3-F1
#
_cell.length_a   1.000
_cell.length_b   1.000
_cell.length_c   1.000
_cell.angle_alpha   90.00
_cell.angle_beta   90.00
_cell.angle_gamma   90.00
#
_symmetry.space_group_name_H-M   'P 1'
#
loop_
_entity.id
_entity.type
_entity.pdbx_description
1 polymer ?
#
loop_
_entity_poly.entity_id
_entity_poly.type
_entity_poly.pdbx_seq_one_letter_code
_entity_poly.pdbx_strand_id
1 'polypeptide(L)'
;MIKPDKPANEALRLEALYRYRILDSEREKSFDDLVVIAKAVCGTSMAAVTLIDDERQWFKSIQGIDAAENLRSESMCGHAILQPQQIMVVEDALQDIRFHDNPVFRRPAAGHAVRVRRASATPGQ
;
A
#
# COMPACT_ATOMS: atom_id res chain seq x y z
N MET A 1 2.92 -4.36 18.03
CA MET A 1 2.94 -4.61 16.56
C MET A 1 3.89 -5.77 16.30
N ILE A 2 3.43 -6.76 15.55
CA ILE A 2 4.22 -7.94 15.17
C ILE A 2 4.93 -7.63 13.85
N LYS A 3 6.23 -7.91 13.79
CA LYS A 3 7.00 -7.81 12.54
C LYS A 3 6.69 -9.05 11.69
N PRO A 4 6.53 -8.93 10.36
CA PRO A 4 6.35 -10.09 9.51
C PRO A 4 7.61 -10.94 9.50
N ASP A 5 7.45 -12.25 9.60
CA ASP A 5 8.53 -13.21 9.38
C ASP A 5 9.02 -13.19 7.92
N LYS A 6 10.17 -13.82 7.68
CA LYS A 6 10.65 -14.12 6.32
C LYS A 6 10.27 -15.57 5.98
N PRO A 7 9.73 -15.84 4.78
CA PRO A 7 9.42 -17.21 4.36
C PRO A 7 10.70 -18.06 4.25
N ALA A 8 10.58 -19.37 4.40
CA ALA A 8 11.72 -20.29 4.37
C ALA A 8 12.53 -20.21 3.05
N ASN A 9 11.88 -19.83 1.95
CA ASN A 9 12.49 -19.66 0.62
C ASN A 9 12.82 -18.20 0.29
N GLU A 10 13.04 -17.33 1.29
CA GLU A 10 13.23 -15.89 1.07
C GLU A 10 14.34 -15.55 0.07
N ALA A 11 15.47 -16.26 0.09
CA ALA A 11 16.55 -16.03 -0.86
C ALA A 11 16.09 -16.24 -2.32
N LEU A 12 15.33 -17.31 -2.60
CA LEU A 12 14.78 -17.59 -3.93
C LEU A 12 13.71 -16.57 -4.33
N ARG A 13 12.91 -16.10 -3.37
CA ARG A 13 11.90 -15.07 -3.60
C ARG A 13 12.55 -13.73 -4.00
N LEU A 14 13.60 -13.32 -3.28
CA LEU A 14 14.37 -12.11 -3.58
C LEU A 14 15.10 -12.24 -4.92
N GLU A 15 15.72 -13.38 -5.20
CA GLU A 15 16.34 -13.63 -6.50
C GLU A 15 15.32 -13.46 -7.63
N ALA A 16 14.13 -14.06 -7.49
CA ALA A 16 13.06 -13.91 -8.47
C ALA A 16 12.62 -12.46 -8.63
N LEU A 17 12.46 -11.70 -7.55
CA LEU A 17 12.12 -10.27 -7.57
C LEU A 17 13.17 -9.46 -8.34
N TYR A 18 14.46 -9.66 -8.03
CA TYR A 18 15.56 -8.91 -8.64
C TYR A 18 15.73 -9.21 -10.13
N ARG A 19 15.39 -10.43 -10.59
CA ARG A 19 15.41 -10.76 -12.03
C ARG A 19 14.46 -9.89 -12.86
N TYR A 20 13.39 -9.37 -12.29
CA TYR A 20 12.45 -8.48 -13.00
C TYR A 20 13.00 -7.06 -13.19
N ARG A 21 14.05 -6.65 -12.46
CA ARG A 21 14.63 -5.29 -12.51
C ARG A 21 13.59 -4.17 -12.37
N ILE A 22 12.58 -4.42 -11.54
CA ILE A 22 11.41 -3.55 -11.38
C ILE A 22 11.50 -2.65 -10.14
N LEU A 23 12.31 -3.02 -9.15
CA LEU A 23 12.56 -2.15 -7.99
C LEU A 23 13.30 -0.89 -8.45
N ASP A 24 12.94 0.25 -7.87
CA ASP A 24 13.52 1.57 -8.16
C ASP A 24 13.45 2.00 -9.63
N SER A 25 12.56 1.35 -10.40
CA SER A 25 12.27 1.74 -11.78
C SER A 25 11.22 2.85 -11.82
N GLU A 26 11.18 3.55 -12.96
CA GLU A 26 10.18 4.58 -13.23
C GLU A 26 8.74 4.07 -13.09
N ARG A 27 7.80 5.00 -12.85
CA ARG A 27 6.38 4.66 -12.85
C ARG A 27 5.94 4.20 -14.23
N GLU A 28 5.01 3.25 -14.23
CA GLU A 28 4.50 2.62 -15.45
C GLU A 28 2.98 2.69 -15.45
N LYS A 29 2.42 3.22 -16.54
CA LYS A 29 0.98 3.45 -16.69
C LYS A 29 0.15 2.18 -16.46
N SER A 30 0.65 1.03 -16.88
CA SER A 30 -0.01 -0.27 -16.71
C SER A 30 -0.28 -0.59 -15.23
N PHE A 31 0.65 -0.31 -14.33
CA PHE A 31 0.46 -0.50 -12.88
C PHE A 31 -0.46 0.56 -12.28
N ASP A 32 -0.36 1.81 -12.75
CA ASP A 32 -1.26 2.89 -12.32
C ASP A 32 -2.72 2.59 -12.68
N ASP A 33 -2.97 2.07 -13.88
CA ASP A 33 -4.31 1.67 -14.32
C ASP A 33 -4.90 0.57 -13.41
N LEU A 34 -4.09 -0.41 -12.97
CA LEU A 34 -4.53 -1.43 -12.02
C LEU A 34 -4.94 -0.83 -10.68
N VAL A 35 -4.17 0.13 -10.17
CA VAL A 35 -4.47 0.82 -8.91
C VAL A 35 -5.74 1.66 -9.03
N VAL A 36 -5.95 2.36 -10.16
CA VAL A 36 -7.18 3.11 -10.44
C VAL A 36 -8.40 2.18 -10.39
N ILE A 37 -8.32 1.03 -11.08
CA ILE A 37 -9.41 0.06 -11.15
C ILE A 37 -9.69 -0.52 -9.77
N ALA A 38 -8.65 -0.98 -9.06
CA ALA A 38 -8.80 -1.57 -7.72
C ALA A 38 -9.46 -0.59 -6.74
N LYS A 39 -9.01 0.67 -6.73
CA LYS A 39 -9.59 1.72 -5.89
C LYS A 39 -11.07 1.98 -6.22
N ALA A 40 -11.40 2.05 -7.52
CA ALA A 40 -12.77 2.29 -7.97
C ALA A 40 -13.72 1.12 -7.64
N VAL A 41 -13.29 -0.11 -7.89
CA VAL A 41 -14.08 -1.32 -7.63
C VAL A 41 -14.31 -1.55 -6.14
N CYS A 42 -13.27 -1.34 -5.32
CA CYS A 42 -13.36 -1.52 -3.87
C CYS A 42 -13.98 -0.32 -3.14
N GLY A 43 -14.18 0.83 -3.83
CA GLY A 43 -14.71 2.04 -3.21
C GLY A 43 -13.83 2.63 -2.11
N THR A 44 -12.51 2.42 -2.18
CA THR A 44 -11.57 2.81 -1.13
C THR A 44 -10.89 4.15 -1.41
N SER A 45 -10.30 4.77 -0.37
CA SER A 45 -9.51 6.00 -0.52
C SER A 45 -8.10 5.73 -1.07
N MET A 46 -7.59 4.50 -0.88
CA MET A 46 -6.25 4.08 -1.23
C MET A 46 -6.26 2.70 -1.91
N ALA A 47 -5.36 2.53 -2.89
CA ALA A 47 -4.95 1.23 -3.42
C ALA A 47 -3.47 1.32 -3.85
N ALA A 48 -2.79 0.18 -3.95
CA ALA A 48 -1.39 0.12 -4.34
C ALA A 48 -1.03 -1.23 -4.99
N VAL A 49 -0.02 -1.21 -5.85
CA VAL A 49 0.77 -2.39 -6.22
C VAL A 49 2.11 -2.30 -5.49
N THR A 50 2.37 -3.27 -4.62
CA THR A 50 3.53 -3.25 -3.72
C THR A 50 4.41 -4.46 -3.98
N LEU A 51 5.73 -4.23 -3.98
CA LEU A 51 6.76 -5.25 -4.07
C LEU A 51 7.51 -5.32 -2.73
N ILE A 52 7.71 -6.53 -2.21
CA ILE A 52 8.38 -6.73 -0.92
C ILE A 52 9.85 -7.06 -1.18
N ASP A 53 10.74 -6.15 -0.83
CA ASP A 53 12.19 -6.36 -0.87
C ASP A 53 12.68 -6.92 0.48
N ASP A 54 13.99 -7.04 0.68
CA ASP A 54 14.57 -7.65 1.89
C ASP A 54 14.12 -6.91 3.16
N GLU A 55 14.34 -5.59 3.22
CA GLU A 55 14.08 -4.75 4.40
C GLU A 55 13.00 -3.67 4.18
N ARG A 56 12.49 -3.54 2.95
CA ARG A 56 11.48 -2.54 2.58
C ARG A 56 10.29 -3.12 1.83
N GLN A 57 9.15 -2.45 1.92
CA GLN A 57 8.07 -2.56 0.94
C GLN A 57 8.20 -1.37 -0.01
N TRP A 58 8.22 -1.62 -1.30
CA TRP A 58 8.36 -0.59 -2.32
C TRP A 58 7.08 -0.52 -3.16
N PHE A 59 6.57 0.69 -3.38
CA PHE A 59 5.32 0.90 -4.10
C PHE A 59 5.60 1.13 -5.59
N LYS A 60 5.28 0.14 -6.43
CA LYS A 60 5.36 0.30 -7.89
C LYS A 60 4.32 1.28 -8.40
N SER A 61 3.16 1.27 -7.76
CA SER A 61 2.10 2.26 -7.95
C SER A 61 1.30 2.38 -6.66
N ILE A 62 0.88 3.60 -6.33
CA ILE A 62 0.12 3.92 -5.12
C ILE A 62 -0.74 5.15 -5.38
N GLN A 63 -1.98 5.11 -4.90
CA GLN A 63 -2.87 6.26 -4.86
C GLN A 63 -3.48 6.40 -3.47
N GLY A 64 -3.71 7.65 -3.04
CA GLY A 64 -4.31 7.98 -1.76
C GLY A 64 -3.30 8.29 -0.64
N ILE A 65 -2.02 8.01 -0.85
CA ILE A 65 -0.91 8.37 0.04
C ILE A 65 0.29 8.80 -0.82
N ASP A 66 1.04 9.78 -0.34
CA ASP A 66 2.32 10.19 -0.92
C ASP A 66 3.48 9.47 -0.19
N ALA A 67 3.84 8.29 -0.68
CA ALA A 67 4.94 7.49 -0.17
C ALA A 67 5.52 6.61 -1.30
N ALA A 68 6.84 6.49 -1.37
CA ALA A 68 7.52 5.61 -2.33
C ALA A 68 7.80 4.22 -1.76
N GLU A 69 8.06 4.14 -0.46
CA GLU A 69 8.36 2.89 0.25
C GLU A 69 8.08 3.04 1.76
N ASN A 70 8.01 1.90 2.45
CA ASN A 70 8.00 1.81 3.92
C ASN A 70 8.95 0.69 4.37
N LEU A 71 9.26 0.63 5.66
CA LEU A 71 9.95 -0.51 6.25
C LEU A 71 9.10 -1.79 6.09
N ARG A 72 9.73 -2.90 5.68
CA ARG A 72 9.04 -4.20 5.61
C ARG A 72 8.51 -4.61 6.98
N SER A 73 9.26 -4.27 8.04
CA SER A 73 8.89 -4.55 9.43
C SER A 73 7.58 -3.87 9.88
N GLU A 74 7.14 -2.83 9.17
CA GLU A 74 5.89 -2.10 9.42
C GLU A 74 4.79 -2.42 8.38
N SER A 75 5.07 -3.31 7.43
CA SER A 75 4.18 -3.57 6.30
C SER A 75 3.12 -4.63 6.58
N MET A 76 1.87 -4.35 6.16
CA MET A 76 0.84 -5.39 6.04
C MET A 76 1.20 -6.40 4.95
N CYS A 77 1.71 -5.91 3.82
CA CYS A 77 2.04 -6.75 2.67
C CYS A 77 3.16 -7.76 2.99
N GLY A 78 4.08 -7.44 3.90
CA GLY A 78 5.07 -8.40 4.40
C GLY A 78 4.45 -9.61 5.11
N HIS A 79 3.31 -9.43 5.79
CA HIS A 79 2.54 -10.54 6.38
C HIS A 79 1.76 -11.31 5.31
N ALA A 80 1.18 -10.60 4.33
CA ALA A 80 0.36 -11.21 3.29
C ALA A 80 1.14 -12.22 2.43
N ILE A 81 2.40 -11.91 2.08
CA ILE A 81 3.21 -12.79 1.22
C ILE A 81 3.58 -14.13 1.87
N LEU A 82 3.40 -14.29 3.19
CA LEU A 82 3.67 -15.53 3.90
C LEU A 82 2.60 -16.61 3.64
N GLN A 83 1.43 -16.22 3.14
CA GLN A 83 0.32 -17.12 2.80
C GLN A 83 -0.16 -16.81 1.36
N PRO A 84 0.66 -17.06 0.32
CA PRO A 84 0.40 -16.55 -1.03
C PRO A 84 -0.85 -17.13 -1.70
N GLN A 85 -1.41 -18.24 -1.19
CA GLN A 85 -2.65 -18.83 -1.67
C GLN A 85 -3.91 -18.28 -0.96
N GLN A 86 -3.76 -17.38 0.01
CA GLN A 86 -4.86 -16.85 0.82
C GLN A 86 -4.91 -15.32 0.74
N ILE A 87 -6.11 -14.78 0.59
CA ILE A 87 -6.33 -13.34 0.69
C ILE A 87 -6.28 -12.97 2.18
N MET A 88 -5.40 -12.03 2.53
CA MET A 88 -5.37 -11.45 3.86
C MET A 88 -6.37 -10.30 3.94
N VAL A 89 -7.44 -10.48 4.73
CA VAL A 89 -8.40 -9.43 5.08
C VAL A 89 -8.16 -9.01 6.52
N VAL A 90 -8.13 -7.71 6.77
CA VAL A 90 -8.02 -7.11 8.10
C VAL A 90 -9.17 -6.14 8.22
N GLU A 91 -10.18 -6.51 9.02
CA GLU A 91 -11.40 -5.71 9.16
C GLU A 91 -11.13 -4.38 9.87
N ASP A 92 -10.30 -4.41 10.92
CA ASP A 92 -9.83 -3.22 11.64
C ASP A 92 -8.38 -3.42 12.11
N ALA A 93 -7.47 -2.64 11.53
CA ALA A 93 -6.05 -2.71 11.88
C ALA A 93 -5.74 -2.26 13.33
N LEU A 94 -6.62 -1.47 13.96
CA LEU A 94 -6.48 -1.06 15.36
C LEU A 94 -6.90 -2.15 16.35
N GLN A 95 -7.63 -3.17 15.90
CA GLN A 95 -8.06 -4.32 16.70
C GLN A 95 -7.28 -5.61 16.36
N ASP A 96 -6.58 -5.64 15.22
CA ASP A 96 -5.79 -6.79 14.80
C ASP A 96 -4.48 -6.89 15.60
N ILE A 97 -4.22 -8.04 16.24
CA ILE A 97 -3.03 -8.29 17.07
C ILE A 97 -1.69 -8.06 16.33
N ARG A 98 -1.68 -8.17 15.00
CA ARG A 98 -0.48 -7.92 14.19
C ARG A 98 -0.21 -6.43 14.05
N PHE A 99 -1.27 -5.63 13.91
CA PHE A 99 -1.20 -4.24 13.45
C PHE A 99 -1.60 -3.19 14.49
N HIS A 100 -2.21 -3.57 15.62
CA HIS A 100 -2.81 -2.61 16.55
C HIS A 100 -1.84 -1.58 17.12
N ASP A 101 -0.53 -1.87 17.24
CA ASP A 101 0.49 -0.86 17.65
C ASP A 101 1.30 -0.29 16.47
N ASN A 102 0.89 -0.55 15.23
CA ASN A 102 1.62 -0.06 14.07
C ASN A 102 1.48 1.47 13.98
N PRO A 103 2.60 2.22 13.89
CA PRO A 103 2.57 3.68 13.84
C PRO A 103 1.80 4.21 12.63
N VAL A 104 1.74 3.48 11.51
CA VAL A 104 1.01 3.88 10.30
C VAL A 104 -0.48 4.03 10.57
N PHE A 105 -1.08 3.15 11.37
CA PHE A 105 -2.53 3.19 11.67
C PHE A 105 -2.87 4.05 12.88
N ARG A 106 -1.93 4.21 13.80
CA ARG A 106 -2.14 5.04 15.01
C ARG A 106 -1.94 6.53 14.78
N ARG A 107 -1.21 6.93 13.74
CA ARG A 107 -1.01 8.36 13.47
C ARG A 107 -2.27 8.90 12.80
N PRO A 108 -2.86 10.01 13.31
CA PRO A 108 -3.94 10.66 12.60
C PRO A 108 -3.40 11.05 11.22
N ALA A 109 -4.13 10.66 10.17
CA ALA A 109 -3.84 11.11 8.82
C ALA A 109 -3.75 12.65 8.89
N ALA A 110 -2.57 13.21 8.59
CA ALA A 110 -2.43 14.64 8.42
C ALA A 110 -3.51 15.03 7.40
N GLY A 111 -4.50 15.79 7.87
CA GLY A 111 -5.78 15.92 7.20
C GLY A 111 -5.58 16.31 5.74
N HIS A 112 -6.08 15.48 4.83
CA HIS A 112 -6.41 15.94 3.49
C HIS A 112 -7.52 16.98 3.66
N ALA A 113 -7.15 18.25 3.76
CA ALA A 113 -8.10 19.34 3.65
C ALA A 113 -8.71 19.27 2.25
N VAL A 114 -9.86 18.58 2.14
CA VAL A 114 -10.69 18.63 0.95
C VAL A 114 -11.19 20.06 0.83
N ARG A 115 -10.53 20.88 0.01
CA ARG A 115 -11.09 22.16 -0.42
C ARG A 115 -12.31 21.85 -1.27
N VAL A 116 -13.49 21.84 -0.63
CA VAL A 116 -14.76 21.98 -1.32
C VAL A 116 -14.74 23.37 -1.96
N ARG A 117 -14.41 23.44 -3.26
CA ARG A 117 -14.73 24.63 -4.04
C ARG A 117 -16.25 24.74 -4.02
N ARG A 118 -16.81 25.63 -3.19
CA ARG A 118 -18.18 26.10 -3.38
C ARG A 118 -18.24 26.57 -4.82
N ALA A 119 -19.08 25.94 -5.63
CA ALA A 119 -19.46 26.50 -6.92
C ALA A 119 -19.98 27.91 -6.61
N SER A 120 -19.26 28.92 -7.07
CA SER A 120 -19.74 30.28 -7.10
C SER A 120 -20.97 30.24 -8.01
N ALA A 121 -22.15 30.31 -7.41
CA ALA A 121 -23.36 30.63 -8.15
C ALA A 121 -23.12 32.01 -8.77
N THR A 122 -22.90 32.03 -10.08
CA THR A 122 -22.93 33.27 -10.86
C THR A 122 -24.36 33.80 -10.79
N PRO A 123 -24.61 35.02 -10.27
CA PRO A 123 -25.89 35.67 -10.48
C PRO A 123 -25.82 36.42 -11.82
N GLY A 124 -26.64 35.99 -12.77
CA GLY A 124 -26.86 36.69 -14.04
C GLY A 124 -27.72 35.80 -14.93
N GLN A 125 -28.79 36.26 -15.55
CA GLN A 125 -29.46 37.56 -15.64
C GLN A 125 -30.96 37.29 -15.72
#